data_AF-A0A7D6INF0-F1
#
_entry.id   AF-A0A7D6INF0-F1
#
_cell.length_a   1.000
_cell.length_b   1.000
_cell.length_c   1.000
_cell.angle_alpha   90.00
_cell.angle_beta   90.00
_cell.angle_gamma   90.00
#
_symmetry.space_group_name_H-M   'P 1'
#
loop_
_entity.id
_entity.type
_entity.pdbx_description
1 polymer ?
#
loop_
_entity_poly.entity_id
_entity_poly.type
_entity_poly.pdbx_seq_one_letter_code
_entity_poly.pdbx_strand_id
1 'polypeptide(L)'
;MTSALEEKLRAVFPPEQAHLLAEVIREAYDDLVKAKDFNELKSIVADLAQAQKRTEERVEELAQAQKRTEERVEELAQAQKRTEERVDQLALAVAELAAAQKRTEERVDQLAAAQERTERAVRQLARQVGGLSEALGGSLEDLALEVVPEILEYRWGMEIEFCDRDTLPLRNGEYEFDLVIRGQVEGRPVLVLGEVKSNITESEVERFLNLVAQVEASEEIRPLFFGYRLERAAKDLIRERGAVMVSTRGKYFPE
;
A
#
# COMPACT_ATOMS: atom_id res chain seq x y z
N MET A 1 -82.22 -64.43 -52.29
CA MET A 1 -83.44 -64.38 -51.44
C MET A 1 -84.72 -64.17 -52.24
N THR A 2 -84.65 -63.60 -53.46
CA THR A 2 -85.81 -63.27 -54.31
C THR A 2 -86.65 -64.46 -54.73
N SER A 3 -86.06 -65.54 -55.26
CA SER A 3 -86.86 -66.66 -55.75
C SER A 3 -87.54 -67.45 -54.64
N ALA A 4 -86.89 -67.63 -53.48
CA ALA A 4 -87.42 -68.46 -52.39
C ALA A 4 -88.57 -67.81 -51.60
N LEU A 5 -88.61 -66.48 -51.50
CA LEU A 5 -89.72 -65.76 -50.87
C LEU A 5 -90.91 -65.66 -51.83
N GLU A 6 -90.65 -65.36 -53.11
CA GLU A 6 -91.67 -65.30 -54.16
C GLU A 6 -92.34 -66.66 -54.40
N GLU A 7 -91.56 -67.75 -54.39
CA GLU A 7 -92.05 -69.13 -54.53
C GLU A 7 -92.99 -69.53 -53.37
N LYS A 8 -92.68 -69.11 -52.13
CA LYS A 8 -93.57 -69.32 -50.98
C LYS A 8 -94.86 -68.50 -51.06
N LEU A 9 -94.80 -67.28 -51.59
CA LEU A 9 -95.97 -66.41 -51.74
C LEU A 9 -96.90 -66.88 -52.88
N ARG A 10 -96.34 -67.44 -53.97
CA ARG A 10 -97.11 -68.04 -55.08
C ARG A 10 -97.96 -69.25 -54.68
N ALA A 11 -97.64 -69.90 -53.55
CA ALA A 11 -98.46 -70.99 -53.02
C ALA A 11 -99.82 -70.53 -52.47
N VAL A 12 -99.99 -69.23 -52.21
CA VAL A 12 -101.18 -68.66 -51.55
C VAL A 12 -101.78 -67.49 -52.34
N PHE A 13 -100.98 -66.80 -53.17
CA PHE A 13 -101.40 -65.63 -53.95
C PHE A 13 -101.20 -65.82 -55.46
N PRO A 14 -102.02 -65.17 -56.32
CA PRO A 14 -101.81 -65.14 -57.77
C PRO A 14 -100.41 -64.62 -58.17
N PRO A 15 -99.86 -65.07 -59.31
CA PRO A 15 -98.45 -64.83 -59.67
C PRO A 15 -98.03 -63.35 -59.66
N GLU A 16 -98.87 -62.45 -60.19
CA GLU A 16 -98.60 -61.01 -60.26
C GLU A 16 -98.59 -60.36 -58.87
N GLN A 17 -99.48 -60.79 -57.98
CA GLN A 17 -99.57 -60.27 -56.61
C GLN A 17 -98.42 -60.80 -55.73
N ALA A 18 -98.03 -62.06 -55.90
CA ALA A 18 -96.90 -62.65 -55.21
C ALA A 18 -95.57 -61.97 -55.58
N HIS A 19 -95.41 -61.59 -56.85
CA HIS A 19 -94.24 -60.84 -57.32
C HIS A 19 -94.18 -59.43 -56.71
N LEU A 20 -95.27 -58.67 -56.77
CA LEU A 20 -95.35 -57.33 -56.19
C LEU A 20 -95.11 -57.34 -54.67
N LEU A 21 -95.68 -58.31 -53.95
CA LEU A 21 -95.49 -58.41 -52.50
C LEU A 21 -94.05 -58.83 -52.14
N ALA A 22 -93.42 -59.71 -52.93
CA ALA A 22 -92.02 -60.07 -52.75
C ALA A 22 -91.06 -58.93 -53.08
N GLU A 23 -91.43 -58.05 -54.00
CA GLU A 23 -90.71 -56.81 -54.32
C GLU A 23 -90.84 -55.80 -53.19
N VAL A 24 -92.05 -55.49 -52.73
CA VAL A 24 -92.30 -54.56 -51.62
C VAL A 24 -91.65 -55.03 -50.31
N ILE A 25 -91.71 -56.32 -49.98
CA ILE A 25 -91.05 -56.87 -48.77
C ILE A 25 -89.52 -56.78 -48.89
N ARG A 26 -88.97 -56.93 -50.09
CA ARG A 26 -87.52 -56.82 -50.33
C ARG A 26 -87.06 -55.37 -50.21
N GLU A 27 -87.75 -54.43 -50.85
CA GLU A 27 -87.46 -53.00 -50.70
C GLU A 27 -87.54 -52.60 -49.21
N ALA A 28 -88.59 -53.01 -48.51
CA ALA A 28 -88.73 -52.78 -47.08
C ALA A 28 -87.63 -53.46 -46.23
N TYR A 29 -87.12 -54.63 -46.64
CA TYR A 29 -86.06 -55.34 -45.93
C TYR A 29 -84.65 -54.81 -46.25
N ASP A 30 -84.43 -54.30 -47.46
CA ASP A 30 -83.17 -53.69 -47.88
C ASP A 30 -82.99 -52.29 -47.26
N ASP A 31 -84.10 -51.57 -47.02
CA ASP A 31 -84.10 -50.29 -46.29
C ASP A 31 -84.02 -50.45 -44.75
N LEU A 32 -84.17 -51.67 -44.23
CA LEU A 32 -84.08 -51.94 -42.79
C LEU A 32 -82.61 -52.07 -42.34
N VAL A 33 -82.25 -51.29 -41.32
CA VAL A 33 -80.98 -51.45 -40.61
C VAL A 33 -80.91 -52.84 -40.00
N LYS A 34 -79.87 -53.61 -40.35
CA LYS A 34 -79.68 -54.95 -39.80
C LYS A 34 -79.20 -54.85 -38.36
N ALA A 35 -79.61 -55.78 -37.52
CA ALA A 35 -79.15 -55.85 -36.13
C ALA A 35 -77.60 -55.90 -36.00
N LYS A 36 -76.92 -56.45 -37.02
CA LYS A 36 -75.45 -56.46 -37.11
C LYS A 36 -74.87 -55.04 -37.23
N ASP A 37 -75.39 -54.23 -38.14
CA ASP A 37 -74.92 -52.86 -38.40
C ASP A 37 -75.15 -51.97 -37.16
N PHE A 38 -76.28 -52.15 -36.48
CA PHE A 38 -76.56 -51.46 -35.21
C PHE A 38 -75.57 -51.86 -34.10
N ASN A 39 -75.24 -53.14 -33.99
CA ASN A 39 -74.25 -53.61 -32.99
C ASN A 39 -72.83 -53.12 -33.31
N GLU A 40 -72.45 -53.04 -34.59
CA GLU A 40 -71.17 -52.46 -35.02
C GLU A 40 -71.10 -50.96 -34.69
N LEU A 41 -72.16 -50.20 -34.99
CA LEU A 41 -72.26 -48.79 -34.61
C LEU A 41 -72.15 -48.61 -33.09
N LYS A 42 -72.83 -49.44 -32.30
CA LYS A 42 -72.76 -49.41 -30.83
C LYS A 42 -71.33 -49.65 -30.33
N SER A 43 -70.59 -50.57 -30.96
CA SER A 43 -69.18 -50.82 -30.66
C SER A 43 -68.32 -49.60 -30.96
N ILE A 44 -68.47 -49.00 -32.15
CA ILE A 44 -67.73 -47.79 -32.55
C ILE A 44 -68.01 -46.63 -31.58
N VAL A 45 -69.27 -46.44 -31.18
CA VAL A 45 -69.65 -45.40 -30.21
C VAL A 45 -69.03 -45.66 -28.84
N ALA A 46 -68.95 -46.92 -28.40
CA ALA A 46 -68.30 -47.27 -27.15
C ALA A 46 -66.78 -47.01 -27.20
N ASP A 47 -66.12 -47.38 -28.29
CA ASP A 47 -64.70 -47.12 -28.51
C ASP A 47 -64.40 -45.61 -28.57
N LEU A 48 -65.27 -44.84 -29.23
CA LEU A 48 -65.17 -43.39 -29.29
C LEU A 48 -65.35 -42.75 -27.90
N ALA A 49 -66.31 -43.22 -27.10
CA ALA A 49 -66.50 -42.75 -25.73
C ALA A 49 -65.27 -43.04 -24.86
N GLN A 50 -64.63 -44.20 -25.03
CA GLN A 50 -63.39 -44.53 -24.33
C GLN A 50 -62.21 -43.66 -24.81
N ALA A 51 -62.08 -43.42 -26.12
CA ALA A 51 -61.06 -42.53 -26.67
C ALA A 51 -61.24 -41.08 -26.20
N GLN A 52 -62.50 -40.62 -26.11
CA GLN A 52 -62.83 -39.30 -25.58
C GLN A 52 -62.44 -39.19 -24.10
N LYS A 53 -62.80 -40.18 -23.27
CA LYS A 53 -62.40 -40.20 -21.85
C LYS A 53 -60.87 -40.13 -21.67
N ARG A 54 -60.11 -40.92 -22.44
CA ARG A 54 -58.63 -40.87 -22.42
C ARG A 54 -58.07 -39.52 -22.88
N THR A 55 -58.76 -38.84 -23.79
CA THR A 55 -58.37 -37.51 -24.26
C THR A 55 -58.64 -36.47 -23.17
N GLU A 56 -59.78 -36.54 -22.49
CA GLU A 56 -60.12 -35.67 -21.35
C GLU A 56 -59.10 -35.84 -20.21
N GLU A 57 -58.72 -37.08 -19.87
CA GLU A 57 -57.67 -37.36 -18.88
C GLU A 57 -56.32 -36.73 -19.26
N ARG A 58 -55.90 -36.83 -20.52
CA ARG A 58 -54.66 -36.21 -21.02
C ARG A 58 -54.71 -34.68 -21.02
N VAL A 59 -55.86 -34.10 -21.33
CA VAL A 59 -56.05 -32.64 -21.30
C VAL A 59 -55.94 -32.12 -19.87
N GLU A 60 -56.51 -32.85 -18.90
CA GLU A 60 -56.39 -32.50 -17.48
C GLU A 60 -54.93 -32.60 -16.99
N GLU A 61 -54.20 -33.65 -17.37
CA GLU A 61 -52.76 -33.78 -17.06
C GLU A 61 -51.93 -32.62 -17.66
N LEU A 62 -52.23 -32.22 -18.91
CA LEU A 62 -51.59 -31.08 -19.55
C LEU A 62 -51.91 -29.75 -18.85
N ALA A 63 -53.16 -29.54 -18.44
CA ALA A 63 -53.55 -28.33 -17.70
C ALA A 63 -52.80 -28.24 -16.36
N GLN A 64 -52.64 -29.36 -15.65
CA GLN A 64 -51.86 -29.42 -14.42
C GLN A 64 -50.37 -29.18 -14.66
N ALA A 65 -49.79 -29.76 -15.72
CA ALA A 65 -48.40 -29.52 -16.09
C ALA A 65 -48.15 -28.06 -16.50
N GLN A 66 -49.10 -27.44 -17.21
CA GLN A 66 -49.05 -26.03 -17.56
C GLN A 66 -49.09 -25.14 -16.31
N LYS A 67 -50.03 -25.38 -15.38
CA LYS A 67 -50.11 -24.64 -14.12
C LYS A 67 -48.80 -24.70 -13.33
N ARG A 68 -48.20 -25.89 -13.20
CA ARG A 68 -46.89 -26.07 -12.54
C ARG A 68 -45.77 -25.32 -13.27
N THR A 69 -45.85 -25.19 -14.59
CA THR A 69 -44.87 -24.44 -15.37
C THR A 69 -45.02 -22.94 -15.14
N GLU A 70 -46.26 -22.44 -15.13
CA GLU A 70 -46.58 -21.04 -14.82
C GLU A 70 -46.08 -20.64 -13.41
N GLU A 71 -46.31 -21.50 -12.41
CA GLU A 71 -45.79 -21.30 -11.05
C GLU A 71 -44.25 -21.20 -11.04
N ARG A 72 -43.55 -22.09 -11.76
CA ARG A 72 -42.07 -22.04 -11.84
C ARG A 72 -41.56 -20.80 -12.59
N VAL A 73 -42.27 -20.33 -13.61
CA VAL A 73 -41.91 -19.11 -14.34
C VAL A 73 -42.05 -17.89 -13.45
N GLU A 74 -43.11 -17.82 -12.64
CA GLU A 74 -43.31 -16.74 -11.67
C GLU A 74 -42.20 -16.74 -10.61
N GLU A 75 -41.82 -17.90 -10.08
CA GLU A 75 -40.68 -18.02 -9.14
C GLU A 75 -39.36 -17.54 -9.76
N LEU A 76 -39.11 -17.89 -11.03
CA LEU A 76 -37.92 -17.44 -11.76
C LEU A 76 -37.93 -15.93 -12.00
N ALA A 77 -39.07 -15.34 -12.36
CA ALA A 77 -39.19 -13.89 -12.52
C ALA A 77 -38.90 -13.15 -11.21
N GLN A 78 -39.39 -13.67 -10.07
CA GLN A 78 -39.10 -13.11 -8.76
C GLN A 78 -37.62 -13.25 -8.37
N ALA A 79 -37.01 -14.41 -8.65
CA ALA A 79 -35.58 -14.61 -8.42
C ALA A 79 -34.70 -13.69 -9.28
N GLN A 80 -35.11 -13.47 -10.54
CA GLN A 80 -34.46 -12.52 -11.44
C GLN A 80 -34.56 -11.10 -10.90
N LYS A 81 -35.75 -10.65 -10.50
CA LYS A 81 -35.94 -9.31 -9.91
C LYS A 81 -35.05 -9.09 -8.68
N ARG A 82 -34.98 -10.06 -7.76
CA ARG A 82 -34.07 -9.99 -6.59
C ARG A 82 -32.61 -9.92 -6.99
N THR A 83 -32.23 -10.56 -8.11
CA THR A 83 -30.86 -10.53 -8.62
C THR A 83 -30.54 -9.16 -9.21
N GLU A 84 -31.46 -8.57 -9.98
CA GLU A 84 -31.33 -7.21 -10.53
C GLU A 84 -31.18 -6.18 -9.40
N GLU A 85 -32.01 -6.25 -8.36
CA GLU A 85 -31.90 -5.38 -7.18
C GLU A 85 -30.53 -5.49 -6.49
N ARG A 86 -29.97 -6.71 -6.38
CA ARG A 86 -28.63 -6.92 -5.81
C ARG A 86 -27.51 -6.38 -6.71
N VAL A 87 -27.68 -6.46 -8.03
CA VAL A 87 -26.73 -5.91 -9.00
C VAL A 87 -26.73 -4.38 -8.93
N ASP A 88 -27.89 -3.75 -8.80
CA ASP A 88 -27.99 -2.30 -8.61
C ASP A 88 -27.32 -1.83 -7.31
N GLN A 89 -27.56 -2.55 -6.21
CA GLN A 89 -26.87 -2.28 -4.94
C GLN A 89 -25.35 -2.43 -5.05
N LEU A 90 -24.87 -3.46 -5.77
CA LEU A 90 -23.44 -3.65 -6.01
C LEU A 90 -22.86 -2.52 -6.86
N ALA A 91 -23.58 -2.07 -7.90
CA ALA A 91 -23.15 -0.96 -8.74
C ALA A 91 -22.99 0.33 -7.92
N LEU A 92 -23.92 0.62 -7.00
CA LEU A 92 -23.83 1.75 -6.08
C LEU A 92 -22.61 1.62 -5.15
N ALA A 93 -22.42 0.45 -4.52
CA ALA A 93 -21.27 0.22 -3.64
C ALA A 93 -19.93 0.38 -4.37
N VAL A 94 -19.82 -0.09 -5.62
CA VAL A 94 -18.63 0.09 -6.46
C VAL A 94 -18.38 1.56 -6.77
N ALA A 95 -19.43 2.34 -7.08
CA ALA A 95 -19.31 3.78 -7.32
C ALA A 95 -18.83 4.54 -6.07
N GLU A 96 -19.34 4.19 -4.89
CA GLU A 96 -18.90 4.76 -3.61
C GLU A 96 -17.43 4.42 -3.31
N LEU A 97 -17.02 3.17 -3.56
CA LEU A 97 -15.63 2.74 -3.40
C LEU A 97 -14.70 3.49 -4.34
N ALA A 98 -15.08 3.67 -5.61
CA ALA A 98 -14.28 4.46 -6.57
C ALA A 98 -14.12 5.92 -6.11
N ALA A 99 -15.18 6.54 -5.57
CA ALA A 99 -15.12 7.89 -5.03
C ALA A 99 -14.27 7.97 -3.75
N ALA A 100 -14.30 6.95 -2.88
CA ALA A 100 -13.45 6.86 -1.71
C ALA A 100 -11.96 6.67 -2.09
N GLN A 101 -11.68 5.86 -3.11
CA GLN A 101 -10.33 5.66 -3.64
C GLN A 101 -9.76 6.97 -4.17
N LYS A 102 -10.50 7.70 -5.02
CA LYS A 102 -10.05 9.00 -5.55
C LYS A 102 -9.69 10.00 -4.44
N ARG A 103 -10.52 10.10 -3.39
CA ARG A 103 -10.23 10.96 -2.22
C ARG A 103 -8.97 10.52 -1.47
N THR A 104 -8.70 9.21 -1.45
CA THR A 104 -7.49 8.67 -0.82
C THR A 104 -6.26 9.01 -1.65
N GLU A 105 -6.31 8.87 -2.97
CA GLU A 105 -5.24 9.26 -3.89
C GLU A 105 -4.90 10.76 -3.73
N GLU A 106 -5.90 11.63 -3.73
CA GLU A 106 -5.71 13.08 -3.50
C GLU A 106 -5.03 13.39 -2.15
N ARG A 107 -5.38 12.65 -1.09
CA ARG A 107 -4.73 12.80 0.24
C ARG A 107 -3.28 12.31 0.24
N VAL A 108 -2.99 11.24 -0.49
CA VAL A 108 -1.61 10.72 -0.62
C VAL A 108 -0.75 11.72 -1.37
N ASP A 109 -1.25 12.34 -2.44
CA ASP A 109 -0.52 13.39 -3.17
C ASP A 109 -0.24 14.62 -2.29
N GLN A 110 -1.22 15.04 -1.49
CA GLN A 110 -1.03 16.12 -0.52
C GLN A 110 0.04 15.78 0.53
N LEU A 111 0.04 14.54 1.02
CA LEU A 111 1.04 14.06 1.97
C LEU A 111 2.44 14.03 1.36
N ALA A 112 2.58 13.55 0.12
CA ALA A 112 3.84 13.54 -0.61
C ALA A 112 4.40 14.97 -0.79
N ALA A 113 3.55 15.93 -1.17
CA ALA A 113 3.94 17.33 -1.27
C ALA A 113 4.34 17.94 0.08
N ALA A 114 3.65 17.59 1.18
CA ALA A 114 4.01 18.02 2.52
C ALA A 114 5.36 17.43 2.99
N GLN A 115 5.61 16.16 2.66
CA GLN A 115 6.89 15.50 2.95
C GLN A 115 8.04 16.19 2.20
N GLU A 116 7.87 16.49 0.92
CA GLU A 116 8.91 17.19 0.13
C GLU A 116 9.26 18.56 0.74
N ARG A 117 8.26 19.33 1.17
CA ARG A 117 8.48 20.62 1.87
C ARG A 117 9.25 20.42 3.18
N THR A 118 8.91 19.39 3.94
CA THR A 118 9.59 19.05 5.20
C THR A 118 11.04 18.66 4.95
N GLU A 119 11.32 17.81 3.95
CA GLU A 119 12.68 17.45 3.58
C GLU A 119 13.53 18.66 3.17
N ARG A 120 12.95 19.59 2.40
CA ARG A 120 13.63 20.85 2.04
C ARG A 120 13.94 21.70 3.28
N ALA A 121 12.98 21.84 4.19
CA ALA A 121 13.18 22.57 5.44
C ALA A 121 14.27 21.93 6.31
N VAL A 122 14.28 20.61 6.44
CA VAL A 122 15.33 19.87 7.18
C VAL A 122 16.70 20.08 6.55
N ARG A 123 16.84 20.01 5.22
CA ARG A 123 18.11 20.28 4.52
C ARG A 123 18.58 21.73 4.75
N GLN A 124 17.67 22.70 4.75
CA GLN A 124 18.01 24.10 5.02
C GLN A 124 18.50 24.28 6.47
N LEU A 125 17.79 23.69 7.44
CA LEU A 125 18.22 23.71 8.84
C LEU A 125 19.59 23.06 9.04
N ALA A 126 19.84 21.91 8.39
CA ALA A 126 21.13 21.24 8.46
C ALA A 126 22.27 22.15 7.96
N ARG A 127 22.07 22.88 6.86
CA ARG A 127 23.04 23.88 6.37
C ARG A 127 23.25 25.03 7.33
N GLN A 128 22.17 25.58 7.90
CA GLN A 128 22.26 26.67 8.86
C GLN A 128 23.00 26.26 10.15
N VAL A 129 22.72 25.06 10.65
CA VAL A 129 23.43 24.48 11.80
C VAL A 129 24.90 24.24 11.48
N GLY A 130 25.21 23.74 10.29
CA GLY A 130 26.60 23.60 9.82
C GLY A 130 27.35 24.94 9.80
N GLY A 131 26.75 25.97 9.20
CA GLY A 131 27.35 27.31 9.17
C GLY A 131 27.49 27.97 10.55
N LEU A 132 26.55 27.71 11.49
CA LEU A 132 26.69 28.15 12.88
C LEU A 132 27.85 27.45 13.59
N SER A 133 28.07 26.16 13.33
CA SER A 133 29.21 25.42 13.90
C SER A 133 30.55 25.99 13.42
N GLU A 134 30.62 26.39 12.14
CA GLU A 134 31.81 27.02 11.55
C GLU A 134 32.07 28.41 12.14
N ALA A 135 31.03 29.26 12.24
CA ALA A 135 31.14 30.59 12.83
C ALA A 135 31.57 30.56 14.31
N LEU A 136 31.06 29.58 15.08
CA LEU A 136 31.50 29.37 16.46
C LEU A 136 32.97 28.92 16.54
N GLY A 137 33.44 28.11 15.59
CA GLY A 137 34.85 27.70 15.49
C GLY A 137 35.79 28.90 15.27
N GLY A 138 35.54 29.69 14.24
CA GLY A 138 36.35 30.89 13.94
C GLY A 138 36.37 31.89 15.10
N SER A 139 35.22 32.14 15.74
CA SER A 139 35.15 33.05 16.89
C SER A 139 35.95 32.56 18.11
N LEU A 140 36.12 31.24 18.28
CA LEU A 140 36.86 30.69 19.40
C LEU A 140 38.36 30.80 19.19
N GLU A 141 38.83 30.62 17.95
CA GLU A 141 40.22 30.83 17.55
C GLU A 141 40.61 32.30 17.68
N ASP A 142 39.75 33.23 17.24
CA ASP A 142 39.97 34.68 17.41
C ASP A 142 40.06 35.06 18.90
N LEU A 143 39.17 34.49 19.73
CA LEU A 143 39.22 34.68 21.18
C LEU A 143 40.50 34.09 21.81
N ALA A 144 41.00 32.97 21.28
CA ALA A 144 42.25 32.37 21.75
C ALA A 144 43.43 33.29 21.43
N LEU A 145 43.48 33.86 20.22
CA LEU A 145 44.51 34.82 19.80
C LEU A 145 44.51 36.10 20.65
N GLU A 146 43.34 36.56 21.10
CA GLU A 146 43.21 37.73 21.98
C GLU A 146 43.61 37.40 23.43
N VAL A 147 43.10 36.31 23.99
CA VAL A 147 43.15 36.06 25.44
C VAL A 147 44.38 35.25 25.87
N VAL A 148 44.87 34.33 25.04
CA VAL A 148 45.97 33.44 25.45
C VAL A 148 47.28 34.21 25.70
N PRO A 149 47.74 35.12 24.81
CA PRO A 149 48.97 35.89 25.03
C PRO A 149 48.97 36.63 26.38
N GLU A 150 47.90 37.34 26.71
CA GLU A 150 47.77 38.06 28.00
C GLU A 150 47.89 37.12 29.21
N ILE A 151 47.34 35.90 29.11
CA ILE A 151 47.45 34.92 30.18
C ILE A 151 48.90 34.43 30.32
N LEU A 152 49.61 34.21 29.22
CA LEU A 152 51.01 33.75 29.23
C LEU A 152 51.95 34.84 29.77
N GLU A 153 51.74 36.09 29.36
CA GLU A 153 52.44 37.25 29.93
C GLU A 153 52.25 37.30 31.45
N TYR A 154 51.01 37.22 31.93
CA TYR A 154 50.71 37.29 33.36
C TYR A 154 51.25 36.10 34.16
N ARG A 155 51.11 34.87 33.62
CA ARG A 155 51.37 33.64 34.39
C ARG A 155 52.82 33.18 34.31
N TRP A 156 53.48 33.42 33.19
CA TRP A 156 54.85 33.00 32.93
C TRP A 156 55.83 34.17 32.78
N GLY A 157 55.36 35.42 32.75
CA GLY A 157 56.22 36.55 32.41
C GLY A 157 56.76 36.43 31.00
N MET A 158 56.00 35.79 30.10
CA MET A 158 56.44 35.56 28.73
C MET A 158 56.41 36.87 27.94
N GLU A 159 57.53 37.28 27.35
CA GLU A 159 57.61 38.39 26.41
C GLU A 159 57.20 37.91 25.03
N ILE A 160 56.00 38.29 24.57
CA ILE A 160 55.42 37.82 23.31
C ILE A 160 56.04 38.56 22.13
N GLU A 161 56.61 37.81 21.18
CA GLU A 161 57.20 38.33 19.94
C GLU A 161 56.26 38.12 18.74
N PHE A 162 55.49 37.03 18.76
CA PHE A 162 54.57 36.66 17.69
C PHE A 162 53.39 35.87 18.27
N CYS A 163 52.19 36.13 17.76
CA CYS A 163 50.97 35.38 18.03
C CYS A 163 50.08 35.43 16.80
N ASP A 164 49.96 34.32 16.10
CA ASP A 164 49.01 34.14 15.00
C ASP A 164 48.80 32.64 14.74
N ARG A 165 47.97 32.29 13.76
CA ARG A 165 47.97 30.97 13.14
C ARG A 165 49.19 30.86 12.23
N ASP A 166 49.90 29.74 12.29
CA ASP A 166 51.11 29.55 11.50
C ASP A 166 51.30 28.08 11.11
N THR A 167 51.91 27.87 9.95
CA THR A 167 52.24 26.55 9.42
C THR A 167 53.67 26.21 9.76
N LEU A 168 53.87 25.16 10.56
CA LEU A 168 55.18 24.75 11.02
C LEU A 168 55.64 23.45 10.34
N PRO A 169 56.95 23.32 10.04
CA PRO A 169 57.51 22.09 9.53
C PRO A 169 57.50 21.01 10.60
N LEU A 170 57.02 19.83 10.21
CA LEU A 170 57.13 18.60 10.97
C LEU A 170 58.21 17.71 10.34
N ARG A 171 58.70 16.72 11.09
CA ARG A 171 59.59 15.67 10.54
C ARG A 171 59.04 15.03 9.25
N ASN A 172 57.72 14.98 9.10
CA ASN A 172 57.01 14.40 7.96
C ASN A 172 55.93 15.35 7.42
N GLY A 173 56.34 16.48 6.82
CA GLY A 173 55.45 17.43 6.15
C GLY A 173 55.32 18.76 6.90
N GLU A 174 54.18 19.41 6.79
CA GLU A 174 53.87 20.67 7.48
C GLU A 174 52.47 20.60 8.09
N TYR A 175 52.23 21.36 9.15
CA TYR A 175 50.93 21.42 9.82
C TYR A 175 50.62 22.85 10.27
N GLU A 176 49.40 23.29 9.98
CA GLU A 176 48.86 24.59 10.41
C GLU A 176 48.28 24.43 11.82
N PHE A 177 48.85 25.17 12.77
CA PHE A 177 48.41 25.16 14.16
C PHE A 177 47.39 26.29 14.41
N ASP A 178 46.32 25.98 15.17
CA ASP A 178 45.25 26.94 15.50
C ASP A 178 45.78 28.18 16.26
N LEU A 179 46.90 28.02 16.99
CA LEU A 179 47.56 29.10 17.71
C LEU A 179 49.07 28.83 17.78
N VAL A 180 49.88 29.79 17.33
CA VAL A 180 51.34 29.75 17.42
C VAL A 180 51.82 31.01 18.10
N ILE A 181 52.44 30.86 19.27
CA ILE A 181 52.98 31.98 20.04
C ILE A 181 54.48 31.79 20.21
N ARG A 182 55.26 32.76 19.73
CA ARG A 182 56.71 32.82 19.96
C ARG A 182 57.01 33.93 20.94
N GLY A 183 57.96 33.67 21.83
CA GLY A 183 58.40 34.67 22.79
C GLY A 183 59.49 34.15 23.69
N GLN A 184 59.75 34.88 24.77
CA GLN A 184 60.81 34.56 25.71
C GLN A 184 60.28 34.48 27.13
N VAL A 185 60.72 33.48 27.88
CA VAL A 185 60.46 33.37 29.33
C VAL A 185 61.81 33.42 30.02
N GLU A 186 62.01 34.41 30.90
CA GLU A 186 63.29 34.64 31.59
C GLU A 186 64.51 34.67 30.63
N GLY A 187 64.32 35.25 29.43
CA GLY A 187 65.35 35.35 28.38
C GLY A 187 65.63 34.06 27.60
N ARG A 188 64.79 33.02 27.73
CA ARG A 188 64.88 31.77 26.95
C ARG A 188 63.78 31.71 25.91
N PRO A 189 64.08 31.33 24.65
CA PRO A 189 63.07 31.24 23.60
C PRO A 189 62.11 30.07 23.84
N VAL A 190 60.80 30.38 23.82
CA VAL A 190 59.69 29.44 24.03
C VAL A 190 58.71 29.54 22.85
N LEU A 191 58.27 28.38 22.36
CA LEU A 191 57.25 28.23 21.34
C LEU A 191 56.01 27.57 21.95
N VAL A 192 54.90 28.29 22.05
CA VAL A 192 53.63 27.72 22.49
C VAL A 192 52.79 27.37 21.28
N LEU A 193 52.39 26.10 21.20
CA LEU A 193 51.53 25.59 20.15
C LEU A 193 50.18 25.25 20.74
N GLY A 194 49.12 25.87 20.24
CA GLY A 194 47.77 25.73 20.75
C GLY A 194 46.83 24.99 19.80
N GLU A 195 46.01 24.11 20.37
CA GLU A 195 44.81 23.55 19.72
C GLU A 195 43.57 24.27 20.28
N VAL A 196 42.69 24.74 19.39
CA VAL A 196 41.50 25.50 19.77
C VAL A 196 40.23 24.73 19.37
N LYS A 197 39.48 24.22 20.37
CA LYS A 197 38.23 23.49 20.12
C LYS A 197 37.14 23.85 21.11
N SER A 198 35.90 23.88 20.61
CA SER A 198 34.71 24.11 21.45
C SER A 198 34.55 23.02 22.53
N ASN A 199 34.91 21.78 22.20
CA ASN A 199 34.95 20.66 23.14
C ASN A 199 36.21 19.84 22.86
N ILE A 200 37.04 19.64 23.88
CA ILE A 200 38.30 18.90 23.77
C ILE A 200 38.13 17.51 24.40
N THR A 201 38.37 16.49 23.59
CA THR A 201 38.29 15.06 23.91
C THR A 201 39.69 14.46 24.13
N GLU A 202 39.77 13.29 24.74
CA GLU A 202 41.05 12.59 25.00
C GLU A 202 41.80 12.30 23.69
N SER A 203 41.11 11.79 22.67
CA SER A 203 41.72 11.47 21.37
C SER A 203 42.25 12.70 20.63
N GLU A 204 41.64 13.88 20.82
CA GLU A 204 42.15 15.14 20.27
C GLU A 204 43.44 15.57 20.98
N VAL A 205 43.50 15.45 22.31
CA VAL A 205 44.72 15.73 23.07
C VAL A 205 45.87 14.81 22.63
N GLU A 206 45.63 13.50 22.52
CA GLU A 206 46.66 12.56 22.05
C GLU A 206 47.17 12.91 20.65
N ARG A 207 46.24 13.18 19.73
CA ARG A 207 46.59 13.55 18.36
C ARG A 207 47.43 14.81 18.32
N PHE A 208 47.02 15.85 19.05
CA PHE A 208 47.73 17.12 19.07
C PHE A 208 49.13 16.98 19.67
N LEU A 209 49.27 16.29 20.80
CA LEU A 209 50.58 16.07 21.41
C LEU A 209 51.52 15.27 20.50
N ASN A 210 51.00 14.32 19.73
CA ASN A 210 51.77 13.58 18.73
C ASN A 210 52.22 14.47 17.56
N LEU A 211 51.42 15.48 17.18
CA LEU A 211 51.80 16.47 16.16
C LEU A 211 52.88 17.40 16.71
N VAL A 212 52.69 17.94 17.92
CA VAL A 212 53.67 18.80 18.60
C VAL A 212 55.03 18.10 18.75
N ALA A 213 55.05 16.81 19.09
CA ALA A 213 56.28 16.03 19.21
C ALA A 213 57.05 15.85 17.88
N GLN A 214 56.42 16.12 16.74
CA GLN A 214 57.03 16.03 15.41
C GLN A 214 57.54 17.38 14.90
N VAL A 215 57.24 18.49 15.59
CA VAL A 215 57.66 19.83 15.18
C VAL A 215 59.18 19.96 15.32
N GLU A 216 59.82 20.46 14.26
CA GLU A 216 61.25 20.75 14.26
C GLU A 216 61.49 22.22 14.63
N ALA A 217 61.64 22.47 15.94
CA ALA A 217 61.94 23.79 16.49
C ALA A 217 63.17 23.73 17.41
N SER A 218 63.86 24.85 17.55
CA SER A 218 65.03 25.02 18.43
C SER A 218 64.66 25.58 19.80
N GLU A 219 63.48 26.19 19.88
CA GLU A 219 62.83 26.75 21.05
C GLU A 219 62.24 25.64 21.94
N GLU A 220 62.01 25.94 23.22
CA GLU A 220 61.27 25.04 24.10
C GLU A 220 59.80 25.02 23.70
N ILE A 221 59.29 23.86 23.26
CA ILE A 221 57.89 23.75 22.81
C ILE A 221 56.96 23.44 24.00
N ARG A 222 55.91 24.25 24.17
CA ARG A 222 54.87 24.06 25.18
C ARG A 222 53.50 23.89 24.54
N PRO A 223 52.87 22.71 24.62
CA PRO A 223 51.52 22.52 24.10
C PRO A 223 50.49 23.28 24.95
N LEU A 224 49.49 23.86 24.29
CA LEU A 224 48.37 24.55 24.92
C LEU A 224 47.05 24.06 24.34
N PHE A 225 46.04 23.98 25.18
CA PHE A 225 44.68 23.63 24.79
C PHE A 225 43.73 24.74 25.20
N PHE A 226 43.02 25.32 24.25
CA PHE A 226 42.02 26.36 24.49
C PHE A 226 40.63 25.87 24.07
N GLY A 227 39.65 25.96 24.99
CA GLY A 227 38.31 25.51 24.66
C GLY A 227 37.24 25.82 25.69
N TYR A 228 35.97 25.72 25.29
CA TYR A 228 34.86 25.94 26.22
C TYR A 228 34.69 24.79 27.21
N ARG A 229 34.83 23.55 26.74
CA ARG A 229 34.65 22.32 27.55
C ARG A 229 35.80 21.35 27.30
N LEU A 230 36.19 20.65 28.36
CA LEU A 230 37.16 19.56 28.30
C LEU A 230 36.59 18.36 29.06
N GLU A 231 36.68 17.19 28.43
CA GLU A 231 36.34 15.92 29.04
C GLU A 231 37.29 15.58 30.20
N ARG A 232 36.84 14.72 31.11
CA ARG A 232 37.65 14.38 32.29
C ARG A 232 38.98 13.72 31.91
N ALA A 233 38.93 12.72 31.03
CA ALA A 233 40.12 12.03 30.56
C ALA A 233 41.10 12.97 29.84
N ALA A 234 40.59 13.89 29.00
CA ALA A 234 41.40 14.93 28.36
C ALA A 234 42.14 15.81 29.38
N LYS A 235 41.46 16.25 30.46
CA LYS A 235 42.09 17.05 31.52
C LYS A 235 43.20 16.31 32.24
N ASP A 236 42.96 15.03 32.55
CA ASP A 236 43.92 14.20 33.26
C ASP A 236 45.17 13.97 32.39
N LEU A 237 44.98 13.68 31.10
CA LEU A 237 46.06 13.52 30.12
C LEU A 237 46.87 14.81 29.90
N ILE A 238 46.22 15.97 29.77
CA ILE A 238 46.91 17.26 29.62
C ILE A 238 47.82 17.53 30.83
N ARG A 239 47.34 17.23 32.04
CA ARG A 239 48.11 17.40 33.29
C ARG A 239 49.28 16.44 33.37
N GLU A 240 49.06 15.17 33.06
CA GLU A 240 50.10 14.14 33.03
C GLU A 240 51.24 14.51 32.07
N ARG A 241 50.88 15.11 30.92
CA ARG A 241 51.82 15.50 29.87
C ARG A 241 52.43 16.90 30.07
N GLY A 242 52.09 17.58 31.16
CA GLY A 242 52.62 18.92 31.47
C GLY A 242 52.23 19.98 30.44
N ALA A 243 51.09 19.83 29.75
CA ALA A 243 50.61 20.82 28.79
C ALA A 243 49.71 21.87 29.47
N VAL A 244 49.58 23.04 28.84
CA VAL A 244 48.70 24.12 29.32
C VAL A 244 47.26 23.83 28.93
N MET A 245 46.33 24.15 29.83
CA MET A 245 44.90 24.14 29.54
C MET A 245 44.30 25.49 29.93
N VAL A 246 43.55 26.10 29.02
CA VAL A 246 42.74 27.29 29.28
C VAL A 246 41.31 27.02 28.85
N SER A 247 40.37 27.18 29.78
CA SER A 247 38.94 27.02 29.50
C SER A 247 38.08 27.95 30.34
N THR A 248 36.81 28.09 29.93
CA THR A 248 35.81 28.83 30.73
C THR A 248 35.57 28.27 32.13
N ARG A 249 35.97 27.01 32.38
CA ARG A 249 35.73 26.30 33.65
C ARG A 249 36.98 26.10 34.48
N GLY A 250 38.12 26.63 34.06
CA GLY A 250 39.37 26.52 34.79
C GLY A 250 40.59 26.53 33.88
N LYS A 251 41.73 26.88 34.46
CA LYS A 251 43.03 26.93 33.79
C LYS A 251 44.01 26.02 34.53
N TYR A 252 44.94 25.40 33.80
CA TYR A 252 46.05 24.64 34.35
C TYR A 252 47.32 25.05 33.62
N PHE A 253 48.35 25.35 34.42
CA PHE A 253 49.69 25.64 33.95
C PHE A 253 50.63 24.70 34.69
N PRO A 254 51.51 23.97 33.99
CA PRO A 254 52.58 23.23 34.64
C PRO A 254 53.48 24.21 35.42
N GLU A 255 54.07 23.71 36.51
CA GLU A 255 55.06 24.44 37.32
C GLU A 255 56.41 24.55 36.61
#